data_AF-A0A1F3MAA9-F1
#
_entry.id   AF-A0A1F3MAA9-F1
#
_cell.length_a   1.000
_cell.length_b   1.000
_cell.length_c   1.000
_cell.angle_alpha   90.00
_cell.angle_beta   90.00
_cell.angle_gamma   90.00
#
_symmetry.space_group_name_H-M   'P 1'
#
loop_
_entity.id
_entity.type
_entity.pdbx_description
1 polymer ?
#
loop_
_entity_poly.entity_id
_entity_poly.type
_entity_poly.pdbx_seq_one_letter_code
_entity_poly.pdbx_strand_id
1 'polypeptide(L)' 'MTEYKPEDYIKYRFGRALETIEEVKTHIDNKFWNTAINRLYYACFYAVGALLVQQKIEAPSLARV' A
#
# COMPACT_ATOMS: atom_id res chain seq x y z
N MET A 1 -3.32 26.73 3.87
CA MET A 1 -2.99 25.34 3.50
C MET A 1 -2.73 24.59 4.79
N THR A 2 -3.49 23.54 5.08
CA THR A 2 -3.24 22.67 6.23
C THR A 2 -1.90 21.99 6.06
N GLU A 3 -1.05 22.08 7.08
CA GLU A 3 0.28 21.46 7.12
C GLU A 3 0.13 19.94 7.06
N TYR A 4 0.70 19.31 6.02
CA TYR A 4 0.62 17.87 5.83
C TYR A 4 1.67 17.18 6.69
N LYS A 5 1.22 16.40 7.68
CA LYS A 5 2.14 15.73 8.59
C LYS A 5 2.46 14.31 8.08
N PRO A 6 3.65 13.76 8.38
CA PRO A 6 3.99 12.38 8.02
C PRO A 6 2.96 11.35 8.50
N GLU A 7 2.28 11.60 9.62
CA GLU A 7 1.23 10.72 10.14
C GLU A 7 0.01 10.64 9.21
N ASP A 8 -0.31 11.73 8.51
CA ASP A 8 -1.42 11.76 7.55
C ASP A 8 -1.08 10.90 6.32
N TYR A 9 0.19 10.91 5.89
CA TYR A 9 0.68 10.02 4.84
C TYR A 9 0.63 8.56 5.24
N ILE A 10 1.10 8.24 6.45
CA ILE A 10 1.07 6.86 6.98
C ILE A 10 -0.37 6.35 7.04
N LYS A 11 -1.29 7.13 7.61
CA LYS A 11 -2.72 6.76 7.68
C LYS A 11 -3.32 6.57 6.29
N TYR A 12 -3.05 7.49 5.37
CA TYR A 12 -3.52 7.37 3.99
C TYR A 12 -3.01 6.08 3.32
N ARG A 13 -1.72 5.76 3.47
CA ARG A 13 -1.12 4.56 2.86
C ARG A 13 -1.67 3.26 3.45
N PHE A 14 -1.89 3.20 4.76
CA PHE A 14 -2.58 2.06 5.37
C PHE A 14 -4.03 1.95 4.92
N GLY A 15 -4.76 3.06 4.82
CA GLY A 15 -6.12 3.09 4.27
C GLY A 15 -6.16 2.50 2.85
N ARG A 16 -5.26 2.95 1.97
CA ARG A 16 -5.11 2.41 0.61
C ARG A 16 -4.78 0.92 0.58
N ALA A 17 -3.93 0.44 1.49
CA ALA A 17 -3.62 -0.99 1.61
C ALA A 17 -4.88 -1.81 1.96
N LEU A 18 -5.67 -1.35 2.93
CA LEU A 18 -6.92 -2.01 3.34
C LEU A 18 -7.97 -1.99 2.22
N GLU A 19 -8.18 -0.86 1.55
CA GLU A 19 -9.07 -0.77 0.38
C GLU A 19 -8.67 -1.76 -0.71
N THR A 20 -7.37 -1.87 -0.98
CA THR A 20 -6.84 -2.81 -1.99
C THR A 20 -7.11 -4.27 -1.59
N ILE A 21 -7.06 -4.61 -0.30
CA ILE A 21 -7.40 -5.95 0.20
C ILE A 21 -8.90 -6.24 0.02
N GLU A 22 -9.77 -5.24 0.23
CA GLU A 22 -11.20 -5.41 -0.04
C GLU A 22 -11.47 -5.64 -1.53
N GLU A 23 -10.78 -4.95 -2.45
CA GLU A 23 -10.87 -5.20 -3.90
C GLU A 23 -10.47 -6.63 -4.28
N VAL A 24 -9.45 -7.18 -3.60
CA VAL A 24 -8.96 -8.54 -3.85
C VAL A 24 -10.05 -9.59 -3.60
N LYS A 25 -10.96 -9.38 -2.64
CA LYS A 25 -12.07 -10.31 -2.38
C LYS A 25 -12.93 -10.50 -3.63
N THR A 26 -13.32 -9.39 -4.26
CA THR A 26 -14.07 -9.42 -5.53
C THR A 26 -13.29 -10.14 -6.63
N HIS A 27 -11.98 -9.93 -6.72
CA HIS A 27 -11.16 -10.63 -7.72
C HIS A 27 -11.08 -12.14 -7.47
N ILE A 28 -10.98 -12.57 -6.21
CA ILE A 28 -11.00 -13.98 -5.81
C ILE A 28 -12.36 -14.61 -6.14
N ASP A 29 -13.46 -13.95 -5.78
CA ASP A 29 -14.81 -14.44 -6.03
C ASP A 29 -15.08 -14.64 -7.54
N ASN A 30 -14.52 -13.77 -8.37
CA ASN A 30 -14.61 -13.84 -9.83
C ASN A 30 -13.49 -14.67 -10.49
N LYS A 31 -12.63 -15.33 -9.71
CA LYS A 31 -11.50 -16.15 -10.19
C LYS A 31 -10.46 -15.39 -11.04
N PHE A 32 -10.34 -14.08 -10.85
CA PHE A 32 -9.32 -13.24 -11.48
C PHE A 32 -8.01 -13.30 -10.70
N TRP A 33 -7.42 -14.49 -10.63
CA TRP A 33 -6.25 -14.78 -9.78
C TRP A 33 -5.04 -13.90 -10.06
N ASN A 34 -4.72 -13.65 -11.34
CA ASN A 34 -3.60 -12.78 -11.71
C ASN A 34 -3.82 -11.34 -11.22
N THR A 35 -5.02 -10.82 -11.36
CA THR A 35 -5.38 -9.48 -10.87
C THR A 35 -5.38 -9.44 -9.35
N ALA A 36 -5.90 -10.48 -8.68
CA ALA A 36 -5.87 -10.60 -7.22
C ALA A 36 -4.43 -10.57 -6.67
N ILE A 37 -3.51 -11.34 -7.27
CA ILE A 37 -2.09 -11.37 -6.87
C ILE A 37 -1.44 -10.00 -7.10
N ASN A 38 -1.69 -9.37 -8.26
CA ASN A 38 -1.15 -8.05 -8.55
C ASN A 38 -1.63 -7.01 -7.52
N ARG A 39 -2.92 -7.03 -7.16
CA ARG A 39 -3.48 -6.14 -6.13
C ARG A 39 -2.91 -6.42 -4.75
N LEU A 40 -2.73 -7.69 -4.37
CA LEU A 40 -2.07 -8.05 -3.10
C LEU A 40 -0.63 -7.52 -3.02
N TYR A 41 0.14 -7.59 -4.11
CA TYR A 41 1.47 -6.98 -4.18
C TYR A 41 1.41 -5.48 -3.86
N TYR A 42 0.47 -4.74 -4.45
CA TYR A 42 0.30 -3.31 -4.18
C TYR A 42 -0.19 -3.00 -2.76
N ALA A 43 -1.06 -3.83 -2.19
CA ALA A 43 -1.47 -3.71 -0.80
C ALA A 43 -0.26 -3.80 0.15
N CYS A 44 0.61 -4.79 -0.06
CA CYS A 44 1.87 -4.94 0.67
C CYS A 44 2.82 -3.76 0.44
N PHE A 45 2.97 -3.29 -0.80
CA PHE A 45 3.79 -2.11 -1.12
C PHE A 45 3.31 -0.85 -0.38
N TYR A 46 1.99 -0.65 -0.28
CA TYR A 46 1.41 0.46 0.46
C TYR A 46 1.65 0.35 1.96
N ALA A 47 1.41 -0.84 2.54
CA ALA A 47 1.61 -1.08 3.97
C ALA A 47 3.09 -1.00 4.39
N VAL A 48 3.99 -1.65 3.65
CA VAL A 48 5.43 -1.62 3.93
C VAL A 48 5.98 -0.20 3.77
N GLY A 49 5.55 0.53 2.73
CA GLY A 49 5.93 1.94 2.58
C GLY A 49 5.49 2.80 3.76
N ALA A 50 4.27 2.58 4.29
CA ALA A 50 3.78 3.28 5.47
C ALA A 50 4.61 2.94 6.73
N LEU A 51 4.94 1.66 6.92
CA LEU A 51 5.76 1.18 8.04
C LEU A 51 7.17 1.78 8.02
N LEU A 52 7.82 1.83 6.85
CA LEU A 52 9.17 2.41 6.73
C LEU A 52 9.19 3.89 7.12
N VAL A 53 8.20 4.66 6.64
CA VAL A 53 8.05 6.08 7.02
C VAL A 53 7.77 6.22 8.51
N GLN A 54 6.91 5.36 9.08
CA GLN A 54 6.62 5.37 10.52
C GLN A 54 7.87 5.12 11.37
N GLN A 55 8.75 4.23 10.92
CA GLN A 55 10.03 3.91 11.59
C GLN A 55 11.15 4.90 11.25
N LYS A 56 10.88 5.94 10.44
CA LYS A 56 11.87 6.89 9.92
C LYS A 56 13.05 6.21 9.19
N ILE A 57 12.77 5.07 8.58
CA ILE A 57 13.73 4.34 7.75
C ILE A 57 13.56 4.84 6.32
N GLU A 58 14.63 5.36 5.73
CA GLU A 58 14.64 5.71 4.32
C GLU A 58 14.46 4.44 3.49
N ALA A 59 13.32 4.34 2.81
CA ALA A 59 13.10 3.27 1.85
C ALA A 59 14.09 3.45 0.70
N PRO A 60 14.89 2.41 0.33
CA PRO A 60 15.66 2.47 -0.90
C PRO A 60 14.70 2.70 -2.05
N SER A 61 14.92 3.76 -2.84
CA SER A 61 14.12 3.96 -4.04
C SER A 61 14.33 2.75 -4.96
N LEU A 62 13.23 2.12 -5.40
CA LEU A 62 13.26 1.03 -6.40
C LEU A 62 13.74 1.49 -7.79
N ALA A 63 14.32 2.69 -7.87
CA ALA A 63 14.86 3.37 -9.05
C ALA A 63 16.40 3.31 -9.11
N ARG A 64 17.02 2.37 -8.38
CA ARG A 64 18.44 2.01 -8.56
C ARG A 64 18.54 0.73 -9.39
N VAL A 65 18.19 0.83 -10.67
CA VAL A 65 18.71 -0.03 -11.75
C VAL A 65 18.88 0.85 -12.98
#